data_AF-A0A3B9FGB6-F1
#
_entry.id   AF-A0A3B9FGB6-F1
#
_cell.length_a   1.000
_cell.length_b   1.000
_cell.length_c   1.000
_cell.angle_alpha   90.00
_cell.angle_beta   90.00
_cell.angle_gamma   90.00
#
_symmetry.space_group_name_H-M   'P 1'
#
loop_
_entity.id
_entity.type
_entity.pdbx_description
1 polymer ?
#
loop_
_entity_poly.entity_id
_entity_poly.type
_entity_poly.pdbx_seq_one_letter_code
_entity_poly.pdbx_strand_id
1 'polypeptide(L)'
;LLLVVFFVSIGLLVDLDYVKSHWGVIAAVTLGVLFIKTLFGWALLSLGGEPVGRALVSSLVTPQIGEFSFVLTTSGVASGIFTGFEADFLLAVIAASLFISPIWSGVLHYLVVRYRIHDPDPQPSVVPDNE
;
A
#
# COMPACT_ATOMS: atom_id res chain seq x y z
N LEU A 1 -3.73 20.80 -3.30
CA LEU A 1 -5.14 21.17 -3.63
C LEU A 1 -5.87 20.02 -4.30
N LEU A 2 -5.38 19.48 -5.43
CA LEU A 2 -6.01 18.36 -6.12
C LEU A 2 -6.17 17.10 -5.26
N LEU A 3 -5.16 16.71 -4.47
CA LEU A 3 -5.28 15.58 -3.53
C LEU A 3 -6.41 15.78 -2.51
N VAL A 4 -6.55 16.98 -1.96
CA VAL A 4 -7.63 17.29 -0.99
C VAL A 4 -8.99 17.13 -1.67
N VAL A 5 -9.15 17.68 -2.88
CA VAL A 5 -10.39 17.55 -3.66
C VAL A 5 -10.66 16.09 -4.02
N PHE A 6 -9.64 15.31 -4.40
CA PHE A 6 -9.75 13.89 -4.71
C PHE A 6 -10.25 13.07 -3.52
N PHE A 7 -9.65 13.25 -2.34
CA PHE A 7 -10.07 12.56 -1.12
C PHE A 7 -11.49 12.95 -0.69
N VAL A 8 -11.85 14.23 -0.81
CA VAL A 8 -13.23 14.68 -0.54
C VAL A 8 -14.23 14.05 -1.52
N SER A 9 -13.91 14.03 -2.82
CA SER A 9 -14.77 13.41 -3.84
C SER A 9 -14.97 11.91 -3.60
N ILE A 10 -13.90 11.16 -3.30
CA ILE A 10 -14.04 9.74 -2.97
C ILE A 10 -14.90 9.56 -1.72
N GLY A 11 -14.68 10.37 -0.68
CA GLY A 11 -15.49 10.33 0.53
C GLY A 11 -16.98 10.59 0.28
N LEU A 12 -17.30 11.45 -0.69
CA LEU A 12 -18.69 11.73 -1.10
C LEU A 12 -19.32 10.62 -1.95
N LEU A 13 -18.51 9.83 -2.65
CA LEU A 13 -19.00 8.70 -3.45
C LEU A 13 -19.27 7.44 -2.62
N VAL A 14 -18.72 7.36 -1.41
CA VAL A 14 -18.87 6.19 -0.54
C VAL A 14 -20.17 6.27 0.24
N ASP A 15 -20.98 5.22 0.15
CA ASP A 15 -22.14 5.03 1.02
C ASP A 15 -21.69 4.63 2.44
N LEU A 16 -21.88 5.53 3.41
CA LEU A 16 -21.50 5.31 4.79
C LEU A 16 -22.39 4.28 5.52
N ASP A 17 -23.64 4.11 5.11
CA ASP A 17 -24.55 3.10 5.67
C ASP A 17 -24.16 1.69 5.20
N TYR A 18 -23.72 1.58 3.94
CA TYR A 18 -23.10 0.36 3.43
C TYR A 18 -21.81 0.01 4.17
N VAL A 19 -20.91 1.00 4.36
CA VAL A 19 -19.65 0.78 5.11
C VAL A 19 -19.94 0.34 6.54
N LYS A 20 -20.88 0.98 7.23
CA LYS A 20 -21.25 0.60 8.61
C LYS A 20 -21.80 -0.82 8.71
N SER A 21 -22.56 -1.28 7.72
CA SER A 21 -23.11 -2.64 7.72
C SER A 21 -22.08 -3.71 7.35
N HIS A 22 -21.06 -3.38 6.54
CA HIS A 22 -20.07 -4.33 6.02
C HIS A 22 -18.63 -4.07 6.48
N TRP A 23 -18.44 -3.26 7.53
CA TRP A 23 -17.14 -2.75 7.96
C TRP A 23 -16.10 -3.86 8.17
N GLY A 24 -16.52 -5.02 8.69
CA GLY A 24 -15.63 -6.15 8.96
C GLY A 24 -15.05 -6.77 7.68
N VAL A 25 -15.88 -6.95 6.65
CA VAL A 25 -15.43 -7.49 5.36
C VAL A 25 -14.55 -6.47 4.63
N ILE A 26 -14.94 -5.19 4.65
CA ILE A 26 -14.16 -4.12 4.04
C ILE A 26 -12.77 -4.06 4.69
N ALA A 27 -12.70 -4.04 6.03
CA ALA A 27 -11.43 -4.02 6.75
C ALA A 27 -10.56 -5.24 6.44
N ALA A 28 -11.14 -6.45 6.45
CA ALA A 28 -10.41 -7.67 6.14
C ALA A 28 -9.84 -7.67 4.71
N VAL A 29 -10.64 -7.24 3.73
CA VAL A 29 -10.21 -7.17 2.33
C VAL A 29 -9.17 -6.07 2.14
N THR A 30 -9.36 -4.88 2.69
CA THR A 30 -8.37 -3.81 2.61
C THR A 30 -7.03 -4.22 3.22
N LEU A 31 -7.04 -4.82 4.42
CA LEU A 31 -5.81 -5.32 5.05
C LEU A 31 -5.18 -6.47 4.24
N GLY A 32 -5.99 -7.38 3.71
CA GLY A 32 -5.54 -8.46 2.85
C GLY A 32 -4.84 -7.95 1.60
N VAL A 33 -5.44 -6.98 0.90
CA VAL A 33 -4.85 -6.35 -0.29
C VAL A 33 -3.54 -5.65 0.03
N LEU A 34 -3.47 -4.89 1.14
CA LEU A 34 -2.25 -4.23 1.58
C LEU A 34 -1.15 -5.25 1.89
N PHE A 35 -1.49 -6.29 2.67
CA PHE A 35 -0.55 -7.33 3.06
C PHE A 35 -0.03 -8.11 1.84
N ILE A 36 -0.91 -8.56 0.95
CA ILE A 36 -0.55 -9.26 -0.27
C ILE A 36 0.37 -8.39 -1.12
N LYS A 37 0.02 -7.11 -1.35
CA LYS A 37 0.86 -6.19 -2.15
C LYS A 37 2.26 -6.05 -1.55
N THR A 38 2.36 -5.82 -0.24
CA THR A 38 3.65 -5.70 0.46
C THR A 38 4.44 -7.00 0.37
N LEU A 39 3.79 -8.15 0.60
CA LEU A 39 4.44 -9.45 0.53
C LEU A 39 4.97 -9.77 -0.88
N PHE A 40 4.17 -9.50 -1.92
CA PHE A 40 4.60 -9.67 -3.31
C PHE A 40 5.77 -8.76 -3.65
N GLY A 41 5.71 -7.47 -3.28
CA GLY A 41 6.81 -6.53 -3.53
C GLY A 41 8.09 -6.96 -2.81
N TRP A 42 7.98 -7.38 -1.55
CA TRP A 42 9.11 -7.90 -0.79
C TRP A 42 9.68 -9.18 -1.38
N ALA A 43 8.83 -10.13 -1.78
CA ALA A 43 9.25 -11.40 -2.37
C ALA A 43 9.99 -11.18 -3.70
N LEU A 44 9.46 -10.32 -4.58
CA LEU A 44 10.10 -10.01 -5.86
C LEU A 44 11.48 -9.38 -5.69
N LEU A 45 11.62 -8.43 -4.76
CA LEU A 45 12.90 -7.77 -4.49
C LEU A 45 13.91 -8.72 -3.82
N SER A 46 13.44 -9.57 -2.90
CA SER A 46 14.28 -10.58 -2.25
C SER A 46 14.77 -11.63 -3.25
N LEU A 47 13.92 -12.06 -4.19
CA LEU A 47 14.32 -12.94 -5.30
C LEU A 47 15.30 -12.24 -6.25
N GLY A 48 15.24 -10.92 -6.36
CA GLY A 48 16.19 -10.09 -7.10
C GLY A 48 17.55 -9.89 -6.41
N GLY A 49 17.75 -10.43 -5.20
CA GLY A 49 19.01 -10.35 -4.46
C GLY A 49 19.16 -9.15 -3.54
N GLU A 50 18.10 -8.35 -3.34
CA GLU A 50 18.12 -7.28 -2.34
C GLU A 50 18.09 -7.86 -0.91
N PRO A 51 18.90 -7.34 0.03
CA PRO A 51 18.81 -7.72 1.43
C PRO A 51 17.41 -7.50 1.97
N VAL A 52 16.92 -8.47 2.74
CA VAL A 52 15.55 -8.55 3.25
C VAL A 52 15.02 -7.23 3.82
N GLY A 53 15.85 -6.51 4.59
CA GLY A 53 15.49 -5.20 5.14
C GLY A 53 15.29 -4.12 4.07
N ARG A 54 16.16 -4.06 3.06
CA ARG A 54 16.04 -3.13 1.92
C ARG A 54 14.90 -3.49 0.99
N ALA A 55 14.72 -4.78 0.71
CA ALA A 55 13.58 -5.29 -0.06
C ALA A 55 12.25 -4.87 0.57
N LEU A 56 12.15 -4.94 1.90
CA LEU A 56 10.95 -4.53 2.62
C LEU A 56 10.71 -3.01 2.52
N VAL A 57 11.72 -2.17 2.77
CA VAL A 57 11.59 -0.71 2.60
C VAL A 57 11.19 -0.35 1.17
N SER A 58 11.87 -0.92 0.17
CA SER A 58 11.64 -0.60 -1.24
C SER A 58 10.24 -1.06 -1.70
N SER A 59 9.76 -2.21 -1.22
CA SER A 59 8.38 -2.66 -1.50
C SER A 59 7.31 -1.68 -0.98
N LEU A 60 7.60 -0.93 0.09
CA LEU A 60 6.68 0.03 0.70
C LEU A 60 6.63 1.37 -0.02
N VAL A 61 7.68 1.71 -0.75
CA VAL A 61 7.77 2.94 -1.55
C VAL A 61 7.14 2.76 -2.95
N THR A 62 6.70 1.54 -3.28
CA THR A 62 5.98 1.23 -4.52
C THR A 62 4.75 2.14 -4.68
N PRO A 63 4.44 2.63 -5.90
CA PRO A 63 3.26 3.45 -6.14
C PRO A 63 1.99 2.86 -5.49
N GLN A 64 1.35 3.68 -4.66
CA GLN A 64 0.11 3.31 -3.98
C GLN A 64 -1.01 3.14 -4.99
N ILE A 65 -1.71 2.00 -4.88
CA ILE A 65 -2.93 1.73 -5.62
C ILE A 65 -3.99 2.70 -5.09
N GLY A 66 -4.57 3.49 -5.99
CA GLY A 66 -5.54 4.49 -5.57
C GLY A 66 -6.27 5.14 -6.73
N GLU A 67 -5.55 5.93 -7.52
CA GLU A 67 -6.15 6.77 -8.55
C GLU A 67 -6.66 5.93 -9.73
N PHE A 68 -5.83 5.02 -10.24
CA PHE A 68 -6.22 4.17 -11.37
C PHE A 68 -7.33 3.18 -11.03
N SER A 69 -7.33 2.58 -9.83
CA SER A 69 -8.38 1.66 -9.41
C SER A 69 -9.72 2.37 -9.21
N PHE A 70 -9.69 3.59 -8.71
CA PHE A 70 -10.89 4.44 -8.63
C PHE A 70 -11.43 4.79 -10.02
N VAL A 71 -10.55 5.21 -10.94
CA VAL A 71 -10.94 5.49 -12.34
C VAL A 71 -11.53 4.24 -13.02
N LEU A 72 -10.90 3.07 -12.86
CA LEU A 72 -11.43 1.81 -13.41
C LEU A 72 -12.79 1.43 -12.81
N THR A 73 -12.96 1.59 -11.50
CA THR A 73 -14.22 1.29 -10.82
C THR A 73 -15.33 2.22 -11.28
N THR A 74 -15.10 3.53 -11.25
CA THR A 74 -16.07 4.54 -11.71
C THR A 74 -16.40 4.38 -13.19
N SER A 75 -15.43 4.06 -14.05
CA SER A 75 -15.66 3.76 -15.46
C SER A 75 -16.47 2.46 -15.66
N GLY A 76 -16.21 1.44 -14.84
CA GLY A 76 -16.96 0.18 -14.87
C GLY A 76 -18.41 0.35 -14.39
N VAL A 77 -18.63 1.17 -13.37
CA VAL A 77 -19.97 1.57 -12.90
C VAL A 77 -20.70 2.33 -14.01
N ALA A 78 -20.04 3.31 -14.66
CA ALA A 78 -20.62 4.07 -15.76
C ALA A 78 -20.96 3.19 -16.97
N SER A 79 -20.24 2.09 -17.16
CA SER A 79 -20.46 1.12 -18.24
C SER A 79 -21.50 0.04 -17.87
N GLY A 80 -22.06 0.07 -16.66
CA GLY A 80 -23.04 -0.90 -16.16
C GLY A 80 -22.46 -2.30 -15.89
N ILE A 81 -21.13 -2.42 -15.78
CA ILE A 81 -20.45 -3.70 -15.49
C ILE A 81 -20.65 -4.09 -14.03
N PHE A 82 -20.68 -3.10 -13.14
CA PHE A 82 -20.88 -3.31 -11.70
C PHE A 82 -22.33 -2.99 -11.34
N THR A 83 -22.97 -3.91 -10.61
CA THR A 83 -24.26 -3.69 -9.97
C THR A 83 -24.09 -2.80 -8.72
N GLY A 84 -25.18 -2.21 -8.21
CA GLY A 84 -25.10 -1.24 -7.08
C GLY A 84 -24.32 -1.76 -5.87
N PHE A 85 -24.57 -3.01 -5.46
CA PHE A 85 -23.86 -3.64 -4.35
C PHE A 85 -22.34 -3.79 -4.59
N GLU A 86 -21.95 -4.18 -5.80
CA GLU A 86 -20.53 -4.35 -6.18
C GLU A 86 -19.81 -3.00 -6.26
N ALA A 87 -20.50 -1.98 -6.75
CA ALA A 87 -20.01 -0.62 -6.82
C ALA A 87 -19.73 -0.06 -5.41
N ASP A 88 -20.70 -0.17 -4.50
CA ASP A 88 -20.57 0.30 -3.11
C ASP A 88 -19.43 -0.42 -2.38
N PHE A 89 -19.29 -1.73 -2.61
CA PHE A 89 -18.19 -2.51 -2.08
C PHE A 89 -16.82 -2.05 -2.61
N LEU A 90 -16.67 -1.92 -3.93
CA LEU A 90 -15.41 -1.50 -4.55
C LEU A 90 -15.02 -0.09 -4.12
N LEU A 91 -15.97 0.85 -4.12
CA LEU A 91 -15.73 2.22 -3.68
C LEU A 91 -15.31 2.28 -2.21
N ALA A 92 -15.97 1.52 -1.34
CA ALA A 92 -15.63 1.43 0.07
C ALA A 92 -14.21 0.86 0.29
N VAL A 93 -13.86 -0.24 -0.39
CA VAL A 93 -12.53 -0.86 -0.27
C VAL A 93 -11.43 0.06 -0.80
N ILE A 94 -11.66 0.74 -1.93
CA ILE A 94 -10.72 1.70 -2.51
C ILE A 94 -10.51 2.89 -1.58
N ALA A 95 -11.59 3.47 -1.06
CA ALA A 95 -11.52 4.58 -0.12
C ALA A 95 -10.78 4.20 1.17
N ALA A 96 -11.11 3.03 1.75
CA ALA A 96 -10.44 2.51 2.93
C ALA A 96 -8.95 2.24 2.66
N SER A 97 -8.61 1.65 1.51
CA SER A 97 -7.23 1.41 1.11
C SER A 97 -6.45 2.71 0.99
N LEU A 98 -7.02 3.72 0.33
CA LEU A 98 -6.42 5.04 0.18
C LEU A 98 -6.21 5.75 1.53
N PHE A 99 -7.15 5.61 2.45
CA PHE A 99 -7.07 6.18 3.80
C PHE A 99 -6.02 5.47 4.68
N ILE A 100 -5.96 4.14 4.63
CA ILE A 100 -5.04 3.33 5.47
C ILE A 100 -3.62 3.34 4.91
N SER A 101 -3.46 3.44 3.60
CA SER A 101 -2.17 3.42 2.89
C SER A 101 -1.07 4.31 3.49
N PRO A 102 -1.29 5.61 3.77
CA PRO A 102 -0.26 6.46 4.40
C PRO A 102 0.07 6.05 5.84
N ILE A 103 -0.90 5.51 6.58
CA ILE A 103 -0.68 4.99 7.93
C ILE A 103 0.17 3.72 7.85
N TRP A 104 -0.16 2.82 6.92
CA TRP A 104 0.57 1.56 6.70
C TRP A 104 2.02 1.81 6.31
N SER A 105 2.28 2.71 5.36
CA SER A 105 3.65 3.07 4.97
C SER A 105 4.41 3.76 6.12
N GLY A 106 3.74 4.61 6.90
CA GLY A 106 4.34 5.25 8.07
C GLY A 106 4.72 4.25 9.18
N VAL A 107 3.82 3.33 9.54
CA VAL A 107 4.07 2.29 10.55
C VAL A 107 5.20 1.38 10.12
N LEU A 108 5.18 0.88 8.88
CA LEU A 108 6.25 -0.01 8.42
C LEU A 108 7.58 0.73 8.25
N HIS A 109 7.58 1.99 7.81
CA HIS A 109 8.80 2.79 7.77
C HIS A 109 9.40 2.98 9.17
N TYR A 110 8.56 3.29 10.17
CA TYR A 110 8.99 3.39 11.57
C TYR A 110 9.58 2.07 12.08
N LEU A 111 8.92 0.94 11.80
CA LEU A 111 9.40 -0.39 12.19
C LEU A 111 10.75 -0.70 11.54
N VAL A 112 10.90 -0.48 10.23
CA VAL A 112 12.10 -0.87 9.49
C VAL A 112 13.30 0.05 9.76
N VAL A 113 13.10 1.37 9.90
CA VAL A 113 14.18 2.30 10.29
C VAL A 113 14.77 1.91 11.64
N ARG A 114 13.94 1.46 12.58
CA ARG A 114 14.41 1.01 13.90
C ARG A 114 15.34 -0.21 13.82
N TYR A 115 15.22 -1.05 12.79
CA TYR A 115 16.10 -2.21 12.58
C TYR A 115 17.35 -1.90 11.74
N ARG A 116 17.50 -0.69 11.19
CA ARG A 116 18.64 -0.30 10.34
C ARG A 116 19.70 0.57 11.06
N ILE A 117 19.93 0.28 12.34
CA ILE A 117 21.11 0.74 13.09
C ILE A 117 22.01 -0.49 13.38
N HIS A 118 22.29 -1.34 12.37
CA HIS A 118 23.37 -2.33 12.46
C HIS A 118 23.77 -2.94 11.10
N ASP A 119 24.15 -2.12 10.13
CA ASP A 119 25.16 -2.57 9.16
C ASP A 119 26.50 -2.04 9.71
N PRO A 120 27.43 -2.91 10.17
CA PRO A 120 28.78 -2.46 10.46
C PRO A 120 29.35 -1.88 9.17
N ASP A 121 29.97 -0.71 9.23
CA ASP A 121 30.74 -0.17 8.12
C ASP A 121 31.66 -1.28 7.56
N PRO A 122 31.77 -1.45 6.24
CA PRO A 122 32.77 -2.33 5.67
C PRO A 122 34.12 -1.91 6.25
N GLN A 123 34.71 -2.74 7.11
CA GLN A 123 36.03 -2.43 7.64
C GLN A 123 36.95 -2.22 6.44
N PRO A 124 37.68 -1.08 6.37
CA PRO A 124 38.60 -0.86 5.29
C PRO A 124 39.53 -2.06 5.24
N SER A 125 39.55 -2.75 4.09
CA SER A 125 40.44 -3.87 3.84
C SER A 125 41.85 -3.41 4.19
N VAL A 126 42.41 -3.96 5.25
CA VAL A 126 43.83 -3.79 5.56
C VAL A 126 44.57 -4.40 4.38
N VAL A 127 44.99 -3.54 3.45
CA VAL A 127 45.93 -3.91 2.39
C VAL A 127 47.18 -4.34 3.15
N PRO A 128 47.64 -5.60 3.01
CA PRO A 128 48.90 -5.96 3.62
C PRO A 128 49.97 -5.04 3.03
N ASP A 129 50.69 -4.34 3.91
CA ASP A 129 51.91 -3.67 3.53
C ASP A 129 52.89 -4.77 3.10
N ASN A 130 53.06 -4.89 1.78
CA ASN A 130 54.10 -5.73 1.21
C ASN A 130 55.40 -4.93 1.38
N GLU A 131 56.21 -5.30 2.37
CA GLU A 131 57.58 -4.81 2.55
C GLU A 131 58.45 -5.01 1.30
#